data_AF-A0A4V3WNU5-F1
#
_entry.id   AF-A0A4V3WNU5-F1
#
_cell.length_a   1.000
_cell.length_b   1.000
_cell.length_c   1.000
_cell.angle_alpha   90.00
_cell.angle_beta   90.00
_cell.angle_gamma   90.00
#
_symmetry.space_group_name_H-M   'P 1'
#
loop_
_entity.id
_entity.type
_entity.pdbx_description
1 polymer ?
#
loop_
_entity_poly.entity_id
_entity_poly.type
_entity_poly.pdbx_seq_one_letter_code
_entity_poly.pdbx_strand_id
1 'polypeptide(L)'
;MNAVNVVLTASDVTVDGFCSSRCGAHGSSKATQIKGKNYKFAYIWVGNSETQCPGQCAWPFHQPIYGPQSPPLVAPNNDVGLDGMVTNLASLLAGTATNPFGNGYYQGPASAPLEAASACPGVYGNGAYPGYAGDLLVDPTTGASYNAHGDNGRKYLLPALYDPATSSCSTLV
;
A
#
# COMPACT_ATOMS: atom_id res chain seq x y z
N MET A 1 -19.91 -10.80 -10.57
CA MET A 1 -19.66 -9.36 -10.31
C MET A 1 -18.25 -9.30 -9.80
N ASN A 2 -17.31 -8.91 -10.67
CA ASN A 2 -15.88 -8.94 -10.37
C ASN A 2 -15.46 -7.50 -10.15
N ALA A 3 -15.82 -6.95 -8.99
CA ALA A 3 -15.55 -5.57 -8.61
C ALA A 3 -14.88 -5.56 -7.24
N VAL A 4 -13.93 -4.65 -7.08
CA VAL A 4 -13.33 -4.29 -5.80
C VAL A 4 -13.83 -2.89 -5.47
N ASN A 5 -14.50 -2.75 -4.32
CA ASN A 5 -14.95 -1.43 -3.87
C ASN A 5 -13.83 -0.78 -3.07
N VAL A 6 -13.42 0.42 -3.45
CA VAL A 6 -12.34 1.14 -2.76
C VAL A 6 -12.94 2.35 -2.02
N VAL A 7 -12.65 2.45 -0.73
CA VAL A 7 -13.02 3.58 0.12
C VAL A 7 -11.75 4.31 0.55
N LEU A 8 -11.67 5.59 0.22
CA LEU A 8 -10.56 6.46 0.60
C LEU A 8 -11.09 7.46 1.61
N THR A 9 -10.48 7.54 2.79
CA THR A 9 -10.95 8.48 3.82
C THR A 9 -10.42 9.89 3.56
N ALA A 10 -11.17 10.90 4.01
CA ALA A 10 -10.60 12.23 4.22
C ALA A 10 -9.61 12.20 5.40
N SER A 11 -8.78 13.25 5.54
CA SER A 11 -7.74 13.32 6.57
C SER A 11 -8.31 13.44 7.99
N ASP A 12 -9.54 13.92 8.15
CA ASP A 12 -10.25 14.08 9.42
C ASP A 12 -11.16 12.90 9.79
N VAL A 13 -11.21 11.86 8.96
CA VAL A 13 -12.03 10.67 9.21
C VAL A 13 -11.23 9.63 9.99
N THR A 14 -11.77 9.23 11.14
CA THR A 14 -11.21 8.16 11.97
C THR A 14 -11.85 6.82 11.64
N VAL A 15 -11.03 5.78 11.47
CA VAL A 15 -11.48 4.38 11.27
C VAL A 15 -10.85 3.51 12.36
N ASP A 16 -11.58 2.52 12.85
CA ASP A 16 -11.08 1.63 13.89
C ASP A 16 -9.78 0.88 13.47
N GLY A 17 -8.74 1.02 14.29
CA GLY A 17 -7.40 0.51 14.02
C GLY A 17 -6.56 1.34 13.03
N PHE A 18 -7.11 2.39 12.42
CA PHE A 18 -6.31 3.36 11.65
C PHE A 18 -5.30 4.06 12.56
N CYS A 19 -4.09 4.30 12.06
CA CYS A 19 -3.03 4.99 12.82
C CYS A 19 -2.60 4.33 14.14
N SER A 20 -2.92 3.06 14.32
CA SER A 20 -2.51 2.27 15.48
C SER A 20 -1.96 0.92 15.05
N SER A 21 -2.76 0.17 14.27
CA SER A 21 -2.36 -1.16 13.78
C SER A 21 -2.21 -1.22 12.26
N ARG A 22 -2.85 -0.30 11.51
CA ARG A 22 -2.91 -0.37 10.05
C ARG A 22 -3.18 1.00 9.42
N CYS A 23 -2.85 1.08 8.13
CA CYS A 23 -3.10 2.26 7.28
C CYS A 23 -4.28 2.05 6.32
N GLY A 24 -4.81 0.83 6.31
CA GLY A 24 -5.92 0.38 5.50
C GLY A 24 -6.12 -1.12 5.67
N ALA A 25 -7.16 -1.67 5.06
CA ALA A 25 -7.32 -3.11 4.95
C ALA A 25 -8.13 -3.47 3.72
N HIS A 26 -7.90 -4.68 3.19
CA HIS A 26 -8.85 -5.32 2.30
C HIS A 26 -9.63 -6.41 3.03
N GLY A 27 -10.78 -6.75 2.49
CA GLY A 27 -11.65 -7.78 3.04
C GLY A 27 -12.77 -8.13 2.08
N SER A 28 -13.67 -9.00 2.54
CA SER A 28 -14.85 -9.36 1.78
C SER A 28 -16.11 -9.35 2.62
N SER A 29 -17.22 -9.03 1.98
CA SER A 29 -18.53 -9.08 2.61
C SER A 29 -19.52 -9.81 1.70
N LYS A 30 -20.62 -10.28 2.31
CA LYS A 30 -21.73 -10.89 1.56
C LYS A 30 -22.54 -9.76 0.94
N ALA A 31 -22.69 -9.80 -0.38
CA ALA A 31 -23.71 -9.03 -1.08
C ALA A 31 -25.10 -9.67 -0.88
N THR A 32 -26.13 -8.86 -1.09
CA THR A 32 -27.54 -9.28 -1.06
C THR A 32 -27.76 -10.50 -1.97
N GLN A 33 -28.66 -11.40 -1.55
CA GLN A 33 -29.04 -12.55 -2.37
C GLN A 33 -29.73 -12.06 -3.64
N ILE A 34 -29.12 -12.33 -4.80
CA ILE A 34 -29.74 -12.08 -6.10
C ILE A 34 -30.07 -13.45 -6.71
N LYS A 35 -31.35 -13.70 -6.98
CA LYS A 35 -31.83 -14.97 -7.58
C LYS A 35 -31.40 -16.24 -6.82
N GLY A 36 -31.41 -16.19 -5.48
CA GLY A 36 -31.06 -17.34 -4.63
C GLY A 36 -29.55 -17.68 -4.58
N LYS A 37 -28.68 -16.86 -5.19
CA LYS A 37 -27.22 -17.01 -5.11
C LYS A 37 -26.64 -16.03 -4.09
N ASN A 38 -25.78 -16.55 -3.21
CA ASN A 38 -24.99 -15.73 -2.30
C ASN A 38 -23.79 -15.16 -3.06
N TYR A 39 -23.74 -13.85 -3.23
CA TYR A 39 -22.59 -13.17 -3.81
C TYR A 39 -21.70 -12.64 -2.69
N LYS A 40 -20.38 -12.70 -2.88
CA LYS A 40 -19.42 -11.97 -2.07
C LYS A 40 -18.81 -10.86 -2.93
N PHE A 41 -18.43 -9.76 -2.30
CA PHE A 41 -17.63 -8.72 -2.93
C PHE A 41 -16.40 -8.43 -2.09
N ALA A 42 -15.30 -8.11 -2.76
CA ALA A 42 -14.10 -7.62 -2.11
C ALA A 42 -14.19 -6.10 -1.96
N TYR A 43 -13.56 -5.58 -0.91
CA TYR A 43 -13.42 -4.16 -0.70
C TYR A 43 -12.04 -3.84 -0.12
N ILE A 44 -11.61 -2.61 -0.33
CA ILE A 44 -10.42 -2.02 0.24
C ILE A 44 -10.85 -0.73 0.91
N TRP A 45 -10.28 -0.42 2.07
CA TRP A 45 -10.26 0.94 2.57
C TRP A 45 -8.83 1.37 2.86
N VAL A 46 -8.52 2.64 2.61
CA VAL A 46 -7.23 3.28 2.94
C VAL A 46 -7.51 4.61 3.61
N GLY A 47 -6.83 4.86 4.73
CA GLY A 47 -6.96 6.10 5.47
C GLY A 47 -5.98 7.17 4.98
N ASN A 48 -6.44 8.42 4.87
CA ASN A 48 -5.55 9.56 4.69
C ASN A 48 -4.86 9.89 6.02
N SER A 49 -3.55 9.66 6.09
CA SER A 49 -2.77 9.79 7.32
C SER A 49 -2.20 11.17 7.60
N GLU A 50 -2.37 12.13 6.68
CA GLU A 50 -1.73 13.45 6.69
C GLU A 50 -1.77 14.15 8.06
N THR A 51 -2.93 14.14 8.72
CA THR A 51 -3.15 14.86 10.00
C THR A 51 -3.14 13.94 11.22
N GLN A 52 -3.22 12.62 11.05
CA GLN A 52 -3.39 11.66 12.15
C GLN A 52 -2.11 10.90 12.47
N CYS A 53 -1.41 10.36 11.47
CA CYS A 53 -0.24 9.51 11.67
C CYS A 53 0.69 9.42 10.45
N PRO A 54 1.16 10.54 9.89
CA PRO A 54 1.98 10.51 8.69
C PRO A 54 3.27 9.69 8.90
N GLY A 55 3.85 9.72 10.11
CA GLY A 55 5.02 8.89 10.48
C GLY A 55 4.76 7.38 10.60
N GLN A 56 3.52 6.91 10.48
CA GLN A 56 3.21 5.48 10.43
C GLN A 56 2.80 5.03 9.02
N CYS A 57 2.05 5.86 8.31
CA CYS A 57 1.36 5.45 7.09
C CYS A 57 1.84 6.14 5.81
N ALA A 58 2.71 7.13 5.91
CA ALA A 58 3.27 7.85 4.76
C ALA A 58 4.78 7.66 4.60
N TRP A 59 5.40 6.65 5.25
CA TRP A 59 6.79 6.30 4.95
C TRP A 59 6.89 5.81 3.48
N PRO A 60 7.85 6.31 2.67
CA PRO A 60 9.06 7.04 3.06
C PRO A 60 8.99 8.57 2.93
N PHE A 61 7.79 9.14 2.73
CA PHE A 61 7.56 10.59 2.57
C PHE A 61 7.42 11.36 3.88
N HIS A 62 7.37 10.64 5.01
CA HIS A 62 7.42 11.23 6.35
C HIS A 62 8.38 10.46 7.25
N GLN A 63 8.96 11.15 8.24
CA GLN A 63 9.84 10.55 9.22
C GLN A 63 9.09 9.48 10.03
N PRO A 64 9.60 8.25 10.12
CA PRO A 64 8.90 7.17 10.80
C PRO A 64 8.97 7.32 12.32
N ILE A 65 7.94 6.88 13.03
CA ILE A 65 7.88 6.95 14.51
C ILE A 65 8.97 6.08 15.16
N TYR A 66 9.31 4.96 14.53
CA TYR A 66 10.32 4.01 14.99
C TYR A 66 11.23 3.57 13.85
N GLY A 67 12.41 3.06 14.19
CA GLY A 67 13.40 2.58 13.22
C GLY A 67 14.32 3.70 12.70
N PRO A 68 15.02 3.47 11.58
CA PRO A 68 15.98 4.42 11.03
C PRO A 68 15.33 5.78 10.70
N GLN A 69 16.02 6.86 11.09
CA GLN A 69 15.53 8.23 11.00
C GLN A 69 16.13 8.97 9.79
N SER A 70 16.28 8.25 8.67
CA SER A 70 16.73 8.85 7.40
C SER A 70 15.81 10.02 7.00
N PRO A 71 16.33 11.07 6.35
CA PRO A 71 15.50 12.16 5.84
C PRO A 71 14.37 11.62 4.94
N PRO A 72 13.13 12.13 5.09
CA PRO A 72 12.03 11.73 4.24
C PRO A 72 12.29 12.03 2.76
N LEU A 73 11.75 11.19 1.88
CA LEU A 73 11.77 11.43 0.44
C LEU A 73 10.76 12.52 0.07
N VAL A 74 11.02 13.21 -1.03
CA VAL A 74 10.07 14.18 -1.58
C VAL A 74 8.94 13.42 -2.28
N ALA A 75 7.70 13.72 -1.90
CA ALA A 75 6.50 13.06 -2.38
C ALA A 75 6.20 13.42 -3.85
N PRO A 76 5.96 12.45 -4.75
CA PRO A 76 5.85 12.70 -6.20
C PRO A 76 4.62 13.47 -6.65
N ASN A 77 3.58 13.57 -5.82
CA ASN A 77 2.39 14.39 -6.08
C ASN A 77 2.30 15.60 -5.15
N ASN A 78 3.41 15.96 -4.47
CA ASN A 78 3.50 17.09 -3.54
C ASN A 78 2.46 17.02 -2.39
N ASP A 79 2.05 15.81 -2.02
CA ASP A 79 1.09 15.56 -0.94
C ASP A 79 1.45 14.25 -0.24
N VAL A 80 2.04 14.38 0.95
CA VAL A 80 2.51 13.25 1.77
C VAL A 80 1.37 12.29 2.12
N GLY A 81 0.18 12.82 2.41
CA GLY A 81 -1.00 12.03 2.77
C GLY A 81 -1.48 11.20 1.59
N LEU A 82 -1.70 11.83 0.44
CA LEU A 82 -2.16 11.17 -0.78
C LEU A 82 -1.12 10.18 -1.33
N ASP A 83 0.16 10.54 -1.35
CA ASP A 83 1.21 9.62 -1.83
C ASP A 83 1.33 8.41 -0.90
N GLY A 84 1.22 8.60 0.42
CA GLY A 84 1.08 7.49 1.37
C GLY A 84 -0.15 6.63 1.11
N MET A 85 -1.30 7.24 0.80
CA MET A 85 -2.52 6.49 0.45
C MET A 85 -2.34 5.66 -0.81
N VAL A 86 -1.71 6.19 -1.86
CA VAL A 86 -1.46 5.46 -3.11
C VAL A 86 -0.59 4.24 -2.85
N THR A 87 0.48 4.38 -2.06
CA THR A 87 1.36 3.27 -1.69
C THR A 87 0.61 2.18 -0.91
N ASN A 88 -0.19 2.57 0.09
CA ASN A 88 -1.01 1.63 0.86
C ASN A 88 -2.09 0.95 -0.01
N LEU A 89 -2.74 1.71 -0.89
CA LEU A 89 -3.74 1.18 -1.82
C LEU A 89 -3.12 0.15 -2.75
N ALA A 90 -1.95 0.42 -3.32
CA ALA A 90 -1.25 -0.52 -4.19
C ALA A 90 -0.92 -1.83 -3.46
N SER A 91 -0.44 -1.74 -2.22
CA SER A 91 -0.17 -2.91 -1.38
C SER A 91 -1.43 -3.75 -1.13
N LEU A 92 -2.52 -3.11 -0.71
CA LEU A 92 -3.79 -3.78 -0.43
C LEU A 92 -4.48 -4.31 -1.68
N LEU A 93 -4.32 -3.63 -2.82
CA LEU A 93 -4.88 -4.07 -4.09
C LEU A 93 -4.18 -5.34 -4.58
N ALA A 94 -2.85 -5.45 -4.40
CA ALA A 94 -2.12 -6.69 -4.67
C ALA A 94 -2.65 -7.83 -3.78
N GLY A 95 -2.79 -7.59 -2.47
CA GLY A 95 -3.39 -8.56 -1.54
C GLY A 95 -4.82 -8.96 -1.93
N THR A 96 -5.64 -7.99 -2.34
CA THR A 96 -7.01 -8.25 -2.80
C THR A 96 -7.04 -9.08 -4.08
N ALA A 97 -6.11 -8.85 -5.01
CA ALA A 97 -6.05 -9.59 -6.26
C ALA A 97 -5.64 -11.05 -6.05
N THR A 98 -4.73 -11.32 -5.10
CA THR A 98 -4.19 -12.66 -4.84
C THR A 98 -4.92 -13.41 -3.74
N ASN A 99 -5.63 -12.71 -2.84
CA ASN A 99 -6.31 -13.26 -1.68
C ASN A 99 -7.61 -12.51 -1.32
N PRO A 100 -8.57 -12.33 -2.25
CA PRO A 100 -9.75 -11.46 -2.05
C PRO A 100 -10.70 -11.92 -0.93
N PHE A 101 -10.66 -13.21 -0.55
CA PHE A 101 -11.59 -13.82 0.39
C PHE A 101 -10.90 -14.50 1.59
N GLY A 102 -9.61 -14.24 1.79
CA GLY A 102 -8.83 -14.80 2.90
C GLY A 102 -8.47 -16.28 2.76
N ASN A 103 -8.63 -16.86 1.57
CA ASN A 103 -8.32 -18.27 1.26
C ASN A 103 -7.55 -18.44 -0.07
N GLY A 104 -6.87 -17.38 -0.51
CA GLY A 104 -5.97 -17.35 -1.67
C GLY A 104 -4.50 -17.46 -1.26
N TYR A 105 -3.64 -16.65 -1.87
CA TYR A 105 -2.18 -16.74 -1.68
C TYR A 105 -1.67 -15.83 -0.56
N TYR A 106 -1.01 -16.44 0.44
CA TYR A 106 -0.31 -15.78 1.53
C TYR A 106 0.71 -16.73 2.18
N GLN A 107 1.64 -16.17 2.97
CA GLN A 107 2.58 -16.90 3.82
C GLN A 107 2.22 -16.74 5.31
N GLY A 108 2.45 -17.78 6.11
CA GLY A 108 2.19 -17.77 7.55
C GLY A 108 0.75 -18.20 7.92
N PRO A 109 0.33 -18.00 9.18
CA PRO A 109 -1.02 -18.36 9.62
C PRO A 109 -2.06 -17.40 9.02
N ALA A 110 -3.28 -17.90 8.76
CA ALA A 110 -4.38 -17.09 8.22
C ALA A 110 -4.80 -15.92 9.13
N SER A 111 -4.45 -15.96 10.42
CA SER A 111 -4.68 -14.87 11.38
C SER A 111 -3.66 -13.74 11.29
N ALA A 112 -2.51 -13.96 10.63
CA ALA A 112 -1.46 -12.97 10.40
C ALA A 112 -0.72 -13.26 9.07
N PRO A 113 -1.41 -13.14 7.93
CA PRO A 113 -0.86 -13.49 6.63
C PRO A 113 0.12 -12.43 6.12
N LEU A 114 1.25 -12.87 5.55
CA LEU A 114 2.08 -12.06 4.66
C LEU A 114 1.63 -12.31 3.22
N GLU A 115 1.03 -11.32 2.60
CA GLU A 115 0.56 -11.32 1.21
C GLU A 115 1.56 -10.66 0.26
N ALA A 116 1.26 -10.66 -1.04
CA ALA A 116 2.17 -10.28 -2.13
C ALA A 116 3.01 -9.03 -1.87
N ALA A 117 2.40 -7.93 -1.43
CA ALA A 117 3.12 -6.69 -1.13
C ALA A 117 3.62 -6.63 0.33
N SER A 118 2.85 -7.12 1.30
CA SER A 118 3.22 -7.10 2.73
C SER A 118 4.40 -8.02 3.07
N ALA A 119 4.72 -8.99 2.20
CA ALA A 119 5.94 -9.78 2.27
C ALA A 119 7.20 -8.97 1.90
N CYS A 120 7.03 -7.78 1.30
CA CYS A 120 8.09 -6.89 0.85
C CYS A 120 8.02 -5.52 1.54
N PRO A 121 7.97 -5.45 2.88
CA PRO A 121 7.74 -4.21 3.58
C PRO A 121 8.85 -3.20 3.32
N GLY A 122 8.46 -2.04 2.78
CA GLY A 122 9.35 -0.92 2.51
C GLY A 122 10.36 -1.11 1.38
N VAL A 123 10.22 -2.16 0.58
CA VAL A 123 11.02 -2.37 -0.64
C VAL A 123 10.33 -1.65 -1.79
N TYR A 124 10.92 -0.57 -2.29
CA TYR A 124 10.39 0.20 -3.42
C TYR A 124 11.32 0.22 -4.64
N GLY A 125 12.63 0.13 -4.43
CA GLY A 125 13.64 0.01 -5.49
C GLY A 125 14.71 -1.02 -5.16
N ASN A 126 15.56 -1.31 -6.14
CA ASN A 126 16.69 -2.22 -5.97
C ASN A 126 17.59 -1.82 -4.78
N GLY A 127 18.11 -2.82 -4.07
CA GLY A 127 19.01 -2.59 -2.93
C GLY A 127 18.35 -2.01 -1.67
N ALA A 128 17.01 -1.97 -1.58
CA ALA A 128 16.32 -1.51 -0.37
C ALA A 128 16.73 -2.31 0.88
N TYR A 129 16.81 -1.61 2.01
CA TYR A 129 17.09 -2.16 3.34
C TYR A 129 16.41 -1.29 4.41
N PRO A 130 16.33 -1.72 5.69
CA PRO A 130 15.65 -0.91 6.71
C PRO A 130 16.19 0.53 6.76
N GLY A 131 15.32 1.50 6.48
CA GLY A 131 15.67 2.94 6.43
C GLY A 131 16.06 3.48 5.05
N TYR A 132 16.15 2.63 4.03
CA TYR A 132 16.44 2.98 2.65
C TYR A 132 15.42 2.33 1.70
N ALA A 133 14.66 3.16 0.99
CA ALA A 133 13.60 2.72 0.09
C ALA A 133 14.10 1.96 -1.15
N GLY A 134 15.41 1.97 -1.41
CA GLY A 134 16.03 1.43 -2.60
C GLY A 134 16.46 2.52 -3.59
N ASP A 135 17.08 2.09 -4.68
CA ASP A 135 17.54 2.95 -5.77
C ASP A 135 16.35 3.44 -6.57
N LEU A 136 15.82 4.61 -6.21
CA LEU A 136 14.64 5.20 -6.84
C LEU A 136 15.00 6.21 -7.93
N LEU A 137 14.07 6.42 -8.86
CA LEU A 137 14.15 7.53 -9.80
C LEU A 137 13.89 8.84 -9.07
N VAL A 138 14.56 9.91 -9.49
CA VAL A 138 14.38 11.27 -8.95
C VAL A 138 13.95 12.22 -10.05
N ASP A 139 12.90 13.00 -9.80
CA ASP A 139 12.50 14.09 -10.68
C ASP A 139 13.52 15.24 -10.56
N PRO A 140 14.20 15.66 -11.64
CA PRO A 140 15.23 16.68 -11.58
C PRO A 140 14.70 18.09 -11.28
N THR A 141 13.39 18.33 -11.47
CA THR A 141 12.73 19.62 -11.25
C THR A 141 12.19 19.73 -9.83
N THR A 142 11.54 18.69 -9.34
CA THR A 142 10.88 18.71 -8.02
C THR A 142 11.68 18.02 -6.92
N GLY A 143 12.66 17.19 -7.27
CA GLY A 143 13.39 16.33 -6.33
C GLY A 143 12.59 15.10 -5.87
N ALA A 144 11.39 14.89 -6.41
CA ALA A 144 10.53 13.79 -6.01
C ALA A 144 11.10 12.41 -6.32
N SER A 145 10.95 11.47 -5.38
CA SER A 145 11.36 10.07 -5.57
C SER A 145 10.18 9.20 -6.02
N TYR A 146 10.38 8.36 -7.02
CA TYR A 146 9.34 7.52 -7.61
C TYR A 146 9.91 6.26 -8.26
N ASN A 147 9.06 5.28 -8.54
CA ASN A 147 9.41 4.08 -9.31
C ASN A 147 8.40 3.72 -10.41
N ALA A 148 7.29 4.46 -10.50
CA ALA A 148 6.23 4.20 -11.47
C ALA A 148 5.81 5.49 -12.19
N HIS A 149 5.59 5.36 -13.50
CA HIS A 149 4.98 6.41 -14.33
C HIS A 149 3.48 6.15 -14.45
N GLY A 150 2.70 7.18 -14.15
CA GLY A 150 1.25 7.20 -14.32
C GLY A 150 0.80 8.02 -15.51
N ASP A 151 -0.52 8.05 -15.70
CA ASP A 151 -1.15 8.87 -16.73
C ASP A 151 -0.96 10.38 -16.48
N ASN A 152 -1.00 11.16 -17.55
CA ASN A 152 -0.87 12.62 -17.53
C ASN A 152 0.39 13.13 -16.81
N GLY A 153 1.49 12.37 -16.91
CA GLY A 153 2.78 12.74 -16.32
C GLY A 153 2.86 12.57 -14.81
N ARG A 154 1.84 11.99 -14.17
CA ARG A 154 1.89 11.66 -12.74
C ARG A 154 2.95 10.60 -12.46
N LYS A 155 3.48 10.63 -11.24
CA LYS A 155 4.51 9.70 -10.76
C LYS A 155 4.05 9.12 -9.43
N TYR A 156 4.43 7.87 -9.17
CA TYR A 156 4.02 7.16 -7.97
C TYR A 156 5.16 6.33 -7.40
N LEU A 157 5.05 6.03 -6.11
CA LEU A 157 5.88 5.05 -5.43
C LEU A 157 5.02 3.85 -5.06
N LEU A 158 5.28 2.72 -5.71
CA LEU A 158 4.53 1.48 -5.56
C LEU A 158 5.39 0.41 -4.88
N PRO A 159 4.83 -0.40 -3.96
CA PRO A 159 5.59 -1.43 -3.28
C PRO A 159 6.07 -2.51 -4.25
N ALA A 160 7.21 -3.13 -3.93
CA ALA A 160 7.60 -4.38 -4.55
C ALA A 160 6.58 -5.48 -4.24
N LEU A 161 6.51 -6.47 -5.13
CA LEU A 161 5.72 -7.67 -4.93
C LEU A 161 6.63 -8.88 -4.79
N TYR A 162 6.29 -9.79 -3.88
CA TYR A 162 6.99 -11.05 -3.74
C TYR A 162 6.80 -11.90 -5.00
N ASP A 163 7.90 -12.26 -5.65
CA ASP A 163 7.95 -13.16 -6.78
C ASP A 163 8.29 -14.59 -6.29
N PRO A 164 7.34 -15.54 -6.34
CA PRO A 164 7.60 -16.91 -5.91
C PRO A 164 8.58 -17.67 -6.82
N ALA A 165 8.80 -17.23 -8.07
CA ALA A 165 9.75 -17.87 -8.98
C ALA A 165 11.21 -17.59 -8.59
N THR A 166 11.49 -16.38 -8.09
CA THR A 166 12.83 -15.96 -7.65
C THR A 166 13.00 -16.00 -6.14
N SER A 167 11.92 -16.17 -5.38
CA SER A 167 11.89 -16.08 -3.92
C SER A 167 12.44 -14.75 -3.40
N SER A 168 12.13 -13.66 -4.11
CA SER A 168 12.59 -12.31 -3.80
C SER A 168 11.51 -11.27 -4.08
N CYS A 169 11.70 -10.06 -3.54
CA CYS A 169 10.83 -8.92 -3.85
C CYS A 169 11.22 -8.31 -5.20
N SER A 170 10.27 -8.23 -6.12
CA SER A 170 10.44 -7.67 -7.45
C SER A 170 10.01 -6.19 -7.46
N THR A 171 10.94 -5.31 -7.80
CA THR A 171 10.74 -3.85 -7.87
C THR A 171 10.51 -3.43 -9.32
N LEU A 172 9.96 -2.23 -9.51
CA LEU A 172 9.81 -1.63 -10.84
C LEU A 172 11.12 -1.02 -11.38
N VAL A 173 12.05 -0.69 -10.48
CA VAL A 173 13.34 -0.05 -10.74
C VAL A 173 14.44 -0.63 -9.87
#